data_AF-A0A1W2ESE3-F1
#
_entry.id   AF-A0A1W2ESE3-F1
#
_cell.length_a   1.000
_cell.length_b   1.000
_cell.length_c   1.000
_cell.angle_alpha   90.00
_cell.angle_beta   90.00
_cell.angle_gamma   90.00
#
_symmetry.space_group_name_H-M   'P 1'
#
loop_
_entity.id
_entity.type
_entity.pdbx_description
1 polymer ?
#
loop_
_entity_poly.entity_id
_entity_poly.type
_entity_poly.pdbx_seq_one_letter_code
_entity_poly.pdbx_strand_id
1 'polypeptide(L)'
;MKLKVKILYLFILSLLVIPGALSALETAPDITDREVVEKLARLEAGQAALNQKIESGQESLNQKIESGQESLNHRISDLRSEMKAGQEALGQRLDDLAKRIDNTNNTMLVLFGSLITLIVALFGYIAWDRRTMMKPVLERIECLEKDVARSLELSDTDGSKLSRLLLDAMRELAKTNGQLATILRSFSLL
;
A
#
# COMPACT_ATOMS: atom_id res chain seq x y z
N MET A 1 -115.93 -9.69 -18.19
CA MET A 1 -115.17 -8.51 -18.65
C MET A 1 -115.39 -7.24 -17.82
N LYS A 2 -116.62 -6.93 -17.37
CA LYS A 2 -116.94 -5.70 -16.61
C LYS A 2 -116.24 -5.53 -15.25
N LEU A 3 -115.91 -6.63 -14.56
CA LEU A 3 -115.25 -6.59 -13.25
C LEU A 3 -113.78 -6.12 -13.32
N LYS A 4 -113.04 -6.59 -14.35
CA LYS A 4 -111.65 -6.18 -14.57
C LYS A 4 -111.53 -4.68 -14.91
N VAL A 5 -112.49 -4.13 -15.64
CA VAL A 5 -112.53 -2.70 -16.00
C VAL A 5 -112.82 -1.82 -14.79
N LYS A 6 -113.70 -2.26 -13.86
CA LYS A 6 -113.94 -1.53 -12.60
C LYS A 6 -112.73 -1.52 -11.67
N ILE A 7 -112.00 -2.64 -11.60
CA ILE A 7 -110.76 -2.72 -10.81
C ILE A 7 -109.68 -1.80 -11.40
N LEU A 8 -109.57 -1.74 -12.72
CA LEU A 8 -108.65 -0.83 -13.40
C LEU A 8 -109.01 0.64 -13.13
N TYR A 9 -110.30 1.00 -13.17
CA TYR A 9 -110.75 2.36 -12.87
C TYR A 9 -110.52 2.74 -11.39
N LEU A 10 -110.74 1.82 -10.45
CA LEU A 10 -110.43 2.06 -9.03
C LEU A 10 -108.92 2.21 -8.79
N PHE A 11 -108.10 1.46 -9.52
CA PHE A 11 -106.65 1.57 -9.44
C PHE A 11 -106.16 2.92 -9.98
N ILE A 12 -106.69 3.37 -11.13
CA ILE A 12 -106.37 4.68 -11.72
C ILE A 12 -106.87 5.83 -10.82
N LEU A 13 -108.06 5.70 -10.23
CA LEU A 13 -108.60 6.69 -9.28
C LEU A 13 -107.75 6.74 -8.00
N SER A 14 -107.30 5.59 -7.49
CA SER A 14 -106.37 5.51 -6.36
C SER A 14 -105.04 6.20 -6.67
N LEU A 15 -104.51 6.02 -7.89
CA LEU A 15 -103.29 6.68 -8.34
C LEU A 15 -103.45 8.20 -8.49
N LEU A 16 -104.64 8.66 -8.89
CA LEU A 16 -104.98 10.09 -9.07
C LEU A 16 -105.20 10.81 -7.72
N VAL A 17 -105.59 10.07 -6.68
CA VAL A 17 -105.85 10.59 -5.32
C VAL A 17 -104.57 10.65 -4.46
N ILE A 18 -103.39 10.37 -5.02
CA ILE A 18 -102.10 10.67 -4.38
C ILE A 18 -101.46 11.95 -4.95
N PRO A 19 -102.01 13.16 -4.74
CA PRO A 19 -101.20 14.37 -4.75
C PRO A 19 -100.68 14.58 -3.33
N GLY A 20 -99.46 14.13 -3.02
CA GLY A 20 -98.90 14.44 -1.70
C GLY A 20 -97.59 13.83 -1.26
N ALA A 21 -97.05 12.81 -1.94
CA ALA A 21 -95.77 12.22 -1.53
C ALA A 21 -94.53 12.96 -2.07
N LEU A 22 -94.66 14.24 -2.47
CA LEU A 22 -93.57 15.06 -3.02
C LEU A 22 -93.24 16.33 -2.20
N SER A 23 -93.60 16.34 -0.91
CA SER A 23 -93.20 17.40 0.02
C SER A 23 -92.45 16.82 1.21
N ALA A 24 -91.39 16.09 0.91
CA ALA A 24 -90.23 15.98 1.80
C ALA A 24 -89.01 16.52 1.05
N LEU A 25 -89.18 17.68 0.40
CA LEU A 25 -88.05 18.57 0.18
C LEU A 25 -87.89 19.26 1.52
N GLU A 26 -87.00 18.70 2.33
CA GLU A 26 -86.50 19.29 3.56
C GLU A 26 -86.19 20.76 3.28
N THR A 27 -87.07 21.64 3.76
CA THR A 27 -86.86 23.07 3.69
C THR A 27 -85.54 23.32 4.38
N ALA A 28 -84.52 23.70 3.61
CA ALA A 28 -83.28 24.18 4.17
C ALA A 28 -83.63 25.26 5.21
N PRO A 29 -83.02 25.23 6.41
CA PRO A 29 -83.30 26.24 7.42
C PRO A 29 -83.11 27.62 6.81
N ASP A 30 -84.11 28.51 6.95
CA ASP A 30 -84.07 29.89 6.48
C ASP A 30 -82.94 30.64 7.19
N ILE A 31 -81.72 30.55 6.66
CA ILE A 31 -80.61 31.38 7.11
C ILE A 31 -81.00 32.82 6.78
N THR A 32 -81.20 33.62 7.81
CA THR A 32 -81.51 35.04 7.65
C THR A 32 -80.28 35.73 7.07
N ASP A 33 -80.41 36.64 6.09
CA ASP A 33 -79.28 37.35 5.46
C ASP A 33 -78.30 37.97 6.48
N ARG A 34 -78.80 38.32 7.68
CA ARG A 34 -78.00 38.78 8.82
C ARG A 34 -77.01 37.73 9.36
N GLU A 35 -77.40 36.47 9.47
CA GLU A 35 -76.51 35.37 9.87
C GLU A 35 -75.45 35.08 8.80
N VAL A 36 -75.79 35.25 7.51
CA VAL A 36 -74.82 35.10 6.40
C VAL A 36 -73.72 36.15 6.53
N VAL A 37 -74.09 37.42 6.76
CA VAL A 37 -73.14 38.52 6.92
C VAL A 37 -72.25 38.31 8.14
N GLU A 38 -72.80 37.86 9.27
CA GLU A 38 -72.03 37.61 10.48
C GLU A 38 -71.04 36.44 10.29
N LYS A 39 -71.47 35.36 9.63
CA LYS A 39 -70.57 34.26 9.28
C LYS A 39 -69.50 34.68 8.29
N LEU A 40 -69.83 35.49 7.28
CA LEU A 40 -68.85 36.03 6.33
C LEU A 40 -67.81 36.91 7.04
N ALA A 41 -68.25 37.83 7.90
CA ALA A 41 -67.35 38.68 8.66
C ALA A 41 -66.40 37.86 9.57
N ARG A 42 -66.93 36.79 10.19
CA ARG A 42 -66.10 35.86 10.97
C ARG A 42 -65.12 35.06 10.11
N LEU A 43 -65.51 34.72 8.88
CA LEU A 43 -64.68 34.01 7.92
C LEU A 43 -63.56 34.90 7.38
N GLU A 44 -63.87 36.17 7.10
CA GLU A 44 -62.91 37.20 6.68
C GLU A 44 -61.89 37.51 7.79
N ALA A 45 -62.36 37.67 9.04
CA ALA A 45 -61.48 37.78 10.19
C ALA A 45 -60.60 36.52 10.39
N GLY A 46 -61.17 35.33 10.14
CA GLY A 46 -60.43 34.07 10.16
C GLY A 46 -59.36 33.98 9.08
N GLN A 47 -59.64 34.44 7.85
CA GLN A 47 -58.68 34.52 6.76
C GLN A 47 -57.57 35.52 7.07
N ALA A 48 -57.90 36.69 7.61
CA ALA A 48 -56.91 37.69 8.01
C ALA A 48 -55.95 37.13 9.09
N ALA A 49 -56.48 36.47 10.11
CA ALA A 49 -55.67 35.83 11.15
C ALA A 49 -54.80 34.69 10.60
N LEU A 50 -55.30 33.91 9.64
CA LEU A 50 -54.53 32.85 8.97
C LEU A 50 -53.39 33.44 8.14
N ASN A 51 -53.66 34.48 7.34
CA ASN A 51 -52.63 35.14 6.54
C ASN A 51 -51.51 35.69 7.42
N GLN A 52 -51.85 36.35 8.53
CA GLN A 52 -50.86 36.86 9.48
C GLN A 52 -50.00 35.73 10.08
N LYS A 53 -50.60 34.57 10.38
CA LYS A 53 -49.88 33.40 10.90
C LYS A 53 -48.98 32.75 9.85
N ILE A 54 -49.40 32.75 8.58
CA ILE A 54 -48.60 32.26 7.47
C ILE A 54 -47.40 33.17 7.26
N GLU A 55 -47.60 34.49 7.25
CA GLU A 55 -46.55 35.48 7.02
C GLU A 55 -45.49 35.44 8.13
N SER A 56 -45.91 35.45 9.40
CA SER A 56 -44.99 35.27 10.55
C SER A 56 -44.30 33.91 10.55
N GLY A 57 -45.00 32.84 10.11
CA GLY A 57 -44.40 31.52 9.94
C GLY A 57 -43.33 31.48 8.84
N GLN A 58 -43.58 32.13 7.71
CA GLN A 58 -42.64 32.27 6.60
C GLN A 58 -41.41 33.08 7.02
N GLU A 59 -41.60 34.19 7.73
CA GLU A 59 -40.50 35.02 8.22
C GLU A 59 -39.60 34.24 9.19
N SER A 60 -40.19 33.51 10.14
CA SER A 60 -39.43 32.66 11.07
C SER A 60 -38.68 31.53 10.36
N LEU A 61 -39.29 30.93 9.33
CA LEU A 61 -38.62 29.91 8.51
C LEU A 61 -37.45 30.50 7.72
N ASN A 62 -37.64 31.66 7.10
CA ASN A 62 -36.56 32.34 6.37
C ASN A 62 -35.38 32.67 7.28
N GLN A 63 -35.64 33.20 8.48
CA GLN A 63 -34.57 33.47 9.46
C GLN A 63 -33.83 32.20 9.89
N LYS A 64 -34.53 31.08 10.09
CA LYS A 64 -33.88 29.79 10.41
C LYS A 64 -33.06 29.24 9.26
N ILE A 65 -33.54 29.39 8.03
CA ILE A 65 -32.80 28.97 6.84
C ILE A 65 -31.54 29.81 6.69
N GLU A 66 -31.65 31.13 6.82
CA GLU A 66 -30.53 32.06 6.67
C GLU A 66 -29.46 31.83 7.76
N SER A 67 -29.85 31.77 9.03
CA SER A 67 -28.92 31.46 10.13
C SER A 67 -28.31 30.05 10.00
N GLY A 68 -29.09 29.07 9.52
CA GLY A 68 -28.60 27.73 9.23
C GLY A 68 -27.56 27.72 8.09
N GLN A 69 -27.83 28.46 7.02
CA GLN A 69 -26.92 28.61 5.88
C GLN A 69 -25.64 29.33 6.29
N GLU A 70 -25.73 30.40 7.07
CA GLU A 70 -24.56 31.13 7.57
C GLU A 70 -23.69 30.25 8.46
N SER A 71 -24.29 29.50 9.39
CA SER A 71 -23.58 28.55 10.24
C SER A 71 -22.88 27.45 9.42
N LEU A 72 -23.57 26.90 8.41
CA LEU A 72 -22.97 25.91 7.50
C LEU A 72 -21.82 26.50 6.70
N ASN A 73 -21.99 27.71 6.16
CA ASN A 73 -20.94 28.39 5.41
C ASN A 73 -19.70 28.65 6.28
N HIS A 74 -19.88 29.08 7.53
CA HIS A 74 -18.79 29.27 8.47
C HIS A 74 -18.05 27.95 8.72
N ARG A 75 -18.78 26.86 9.02
CA ARG A 75 -18.17 25.54 9.26
C ARG A 75 -17.44 25.00 8.04
N ILE A 76 -17.99 25.20 6.85
CA ILE A 76 -17.33 24.79 5.59
C ILE A 76 -16.05 25.61 5.39
N SER A 77 -16.09 26.91 5.65
CA SER A 77 -14.92 27.78 5.56
C SER A 77 -13.82 27.35 6.54
N ASP A 78 -14.17 27.10 7.80
CA ASP A 78 -13.24 26.64 8.84
C ASP A 78 -12.62 25.30 8.44
N LEU A 79 -13.43 24.31 8.06
CA LEU A 79 -12.95 23.01 7.60
C LEU A 79 -12.02 23.14 6.38
N ARG A 80 -12.33 24.06 5.45
CA ARG A 80 -11.47 24.31 4.29
C ARG A 80 -10.13 24.91 4.70
N SER A 81 -10.12 25.80 5.69
CA SER A 81 -8.91 26.40 6.24
C SER A 81 -8.05 25.38 6.98
N GLU A 82 -8.65 24.52 7.81
CA GLU A 82 -7.96 23.43 8.52
C GLU A 82 -7.40 22.41 7.54
N MET A 83 -8.18 22.03 6.52
CA MET A 83 -7.73 21.11 5.49
C MET A 83 -6.54 21.69 4.71
N LYS A 84 -6.58 22.98 4.37
CA LYS A 84 -5.46 23.65 3.69
C LYS A 84 -4.21 23.68 4.57
N ALA A 85 -4.35 24.06 5.84
CA ALA A 85 -3.24 24.06 6.80
C ALA A 85 -2.67 22.64 7.01
N GLY A 86 -3.53 21.62 7.10
CA GLY A 86 -3.15 20.23 7.19
C GLY A 86 -2.40 19.74 5.94
N GLN A 87 -2.87 20.11 4.75
CA GLN A 87 -2.20 19.80 3.50
C GLN A 87 -0.83 20.47 3.39
N GLU A 88 -0.71 21.74 3.78
CA GLU A 88 0.58 22.44 3.80
C GLU A 88 1.56 21.81 4.79
N ALA A 89 1.10 21.46 6.00
CA ALA A 89 1.91 20.78 7.01
C ALA A 89 2.38 19.39 6.54
N LEU A 90 1.50 18.63 5.85
CA LEU A 90 1.87 17.36 5.24
C LEU A 90 2.87 17.55 4.10
N GLY A 91 2.69 18.56 3.25
CA GLY A 91 3.63 18.92 2.19
C GLY A 91 5.03 19.21 2.74
N GLN A 92 5.12 20.03 3.78
CA GLN A 92 6.41 20.35 4.43
C GLN A 92 7.09 19.10 5.01
N ARG A 93 6.32 18.19 5.64
CA ARG A 93 6.86 16.93 6.16
C ARG A 93 7.34 16.00 5.04
N LEU A 94 6.61 15.92 3.93
CA LEU A 94 7.01 15.13 2.78
C LEU A 94 8.28 15.68 2.14
N ASP A 95 8.40 16.99 1.99
CA ASP A 95 9.62 17.63 1.47
C ASP A 95 10.83 17.41 2.39
N ASP A 96 10.64 17.49 3.71
CA ASP A 96 11.71 17.18 4.68
C ASP A 96 12.13 15.70 4.59
N LEU A 97 11.16 14.78 4.50
CA LEU A 97 11.45 13.36 4.30
C LEU A 97 12.16 13.09 2.97
N ALA A 98 11.73 13.74 1.88
CA ALA A 98 12.38 13.63 0.58
C ALA A 98 13.85 14.07 0.67
N LYS A 99 14.13 15.23 1.28
CA LYS A 99 15.50 15.71 1.50
C LYS A 99 16.32 14.74 2.35
N ARG A 100 15.73 14.16 3.40
CA ARG A 100 16.42 13.17 4.25
C ARG A 100 16.74 11.89 3.49
N ILE A 101 15.81 11.43 2.64
CA ILE A 101 16.02 10.27 1.77
C ILE A 101 17.12 10.58 0.75
N ASP A 102 17.08 11.73 0.08
CA ASP A 102 18.10 12.15 -0.88
C ASP A 102 19.47 12.27 -0.22
N ASN A 103 19.56 12.87 0.96
CA ASN A 103 20.81 12.95 1.71
C ASN A 103 21.34 11.56 2.11
N THR A 104 20.45 10.66 2.53
CA THR A 104 20.81 9.28 2.90
C THR A 104 21.30 8.51 1.67
N ASN A 105 20.58 8.60 0.55
CA ASN A 105 20.94 7.99 -0.72
C ASN A 105 22.27 8.53 -1.24
N ASN A 106 22.46 9.86 -1.20
CA ASN A 106 23.71 10.48 -1.61
C ASN A 106 24.89 10.03 -0.74
N THR A 107 24.72 10.01 0.59
CA THR A 107 25.75 9.50 1.51
C THR A 107 26.08 8.03 1.23
N MET A 108 25.05 7.21 1.02
CA MET A 108 25.21 5.79 0.69
C MET A 108 25.95 5.60 -0.66
N LEU A 109 25.60 6.37 -1.68
CA LEU A 109 26.28 6.36 -2.98
C LEU A 109 27.75 6.78 -2.85
N VAL A 110 28.07 7.80 -2.05
CA VAL A 110 29.45 8.23 -1.79
C VAL A 110 30.24 7.13 -1.08
N LEU A 111 29.65 6.49 -0.06
CA LEU A 111 30.29 5.38 0.66
C LEU A 111 30.57 4.19 -0.27
N PHE A 112 29.57 3.73 -1.03
CA PHE A 112 29.76 2.62 -1.97
C PHE A 112 30.72 3.00 -3.11
N GLY A 113 30.63 4.22 -3.63
CA GLY A 113 31.56 4.74 -4.63
C GLY A 113 33.00 4.68 -4.14
N SER A 114 33.25 5.16 -2.92
CA SER A 114 34.57 5.11 -2.30
C SER A 114 35.08 3.68 -2.10
N LEU A 115 34.20 2.75 -1.70
CA LEU A 115 34.55 1.35 -1.51
C LEU A 115 34.92 0.68 -2.85
N ILE A 116 34.13 0.92 -3.90
CA ILE A 116 34.42 0.40 -5.25
C ILE A 116 35.74 0.99 -5.76
N THR A 117 35.97 2.30 -5.62
CA THR A 117 37.24 2.94 -5.99
C THR A 117 38.43 2.33 -5.25
N LEU A 118 38.30 2.08 -3.94
CA LEU A 118 39.33 1.43 -3.14
C LEU A 118 39.65 0.01 -3.65
N ILE A 119 38.61 -0.80 -3.92
CA ILE A 119 38.76 -2.16 -4.45
C ILE A 119 39.49 -2.12 -5.80
N VAL A 120 39.05 -1.26 -6.73
CA VAL A 120 39.69 -1.11 -8.04
C VAL A 120 41.14 -0.65 -7.92
N ALA A 121 41.44 0.27 -7.00
CA ALA A 121 42.81 0.73 -6.74
C ALA A 121 43.69 -0.42 -6.24
N LEU A 122 43.20 -1.25 -5.31
CA LEU A 122 43.93 -2.44 -4.83
C LEU A 122 44.17 -3.46 -5.95
N PHE A 123 43.14 -3.79 -6.74
CA PHE A 123 43.29 -4.72 -7.85
C PHE A 123 44.26 -4.20 -8.91
N GLY A 124 44.19 -2.90 -9.21
CA GLY A 124 45.14 -2.23 -10.09
C GLY A 124 46.57 -2.31 -9.57
N TYR A 125 46.76 -2.10 -8.27
CA TYR A 125 48.06 -2.23 -7.61
C TYR A 125 48.60 -3.66 -7.67
N ILE A 126 47.80 -4.67 -7.34
CA ILE A 126 48.20 -6.09 -7.38
C ILE A 126 48.53 -6.54 -8.82
N ALA A 127 47.74 -6.12 -9.80
CA ALA A 127 47.99 -6.41 -11.21
C ALA A 127 49.32 -5.79 -11.68
N TRP A 128 49.69 -4.63 -11.14
CA TRP A 128 50.97 -3.97 -11.39
C TRP A 128 52.14 -4.65 -10.65
N ASP A 129 51.92 -5.07 -9.40
CA ASP A 129 52.88 -5.77 -8.55
C ASP A 129 53.38 -7.09 -9.20
N ARG A 130 52.45 -7.92 -9.69
CA ARG A 130 52.77 -9.17 -10.40
C ARG A 130 53.59 -8.94 -11.67
N ARG A 131 53.35 -7.86 -12.41
CA ARG A 131 54.07 -7.58 -13.67
C ARG A 131 55.52 -7.14 -13.45
N THR A 132 55.84 -6.60 -12.28
CA THR A 132 57.12 -5.94 -12.01
C THR A 132 58.06 -6.85 -11.20
N MET A 133 57.54 -7.66 -10.27
CA MET A 133 58.38 -8.52 -9.40
C MET A 133 58.71 -9.91 -9.97
N MET A 134 57.98 -10.41 -10.98
CA MET A 134 58.26 -11.74 -11.55
C MET A 134 59.48 -11.78 -12.47
N LYS A 135 59.96 -10.63 -12.98
CA LYS A 135 61.14 -10.56 -13.85
C LYS A 135 62.42 -11.09 -13.18
N PRO A 136 62.82 -10.62 -11.99
CA PRO A 136 64.00 -11.17 -11.30
C PRO A 136 63.78 -12.62 -10.85
N VAL A 137 62.55 -13.03 -10.51
CA VAL A 137 62.26 -14.42 -10.11
C VAL A 137 62.48 -15.38 -11.28
N LEU A 138 62.07 -15.01 -12.49
CA LEU A 138 62.32 -15.81 -13.70
C LEU A 138 63.82 -15.95 -13.99
N GLU A 139 64.58 -14.86 -13.91
CA GLU A 139 66.05 -14.91 -14.09
C GLU A 139 66.75 -15.78 -13.03
N ARG A 140 66.25 -15.77 -11.79
CA ARG A 140 66.77 -16.66 -10.73
C ARG A 140 66.47 -18.12 -11.03
N ILE A 141 65.28 -18.45 -11.53
CA ILE A 141 64.91 -19.81 -11.89
C ILE A 141 65.80 -20.35 -13.02
N GLU A 142 66.06 -19.55 -14.05
CA GLU A 142 66.94 -19.94 -15.16
C GLU A 142 68.40 -20.15 -14.70
N CYS A 143 68.87 -19.31 -13.77
CA CYS A 143 70.19 -19.48 -13.16
C CYS A 143 70.27 -20.74 -12.29
N LEU A 144 69.20 -21.05 -11.54
CA LEU A 144 69.08 -22.26 -10.73
C LEU A 144 69.04 -23.52 -11.60
N GLU A 145 68.31 -23.51 -12.71
CA GLU A 145 68.29 -24.62 -13.67
C GLU A 145 69.69 -24.90 -14.21
N LYS A 146 70.44 -23.85 -14.56
CA LYS A 146 71.80 -23.97 -15.09
C LYS A 146 72.80 -24.52 -14.07
N ASP A 147 72.68 -24.14 -12.81
CA ASP A 147 73.54 -24.66 -11.74
C ASP A 147 73.18 -26.09 -11.33
N VAL A 148 71.89 -26.46 -11.37
CA VAL A 148 71.45 -27.84 -11.16
C VAL A 148 71.90 -28.74 -12.32
N ALA A 149 71.76 -28.29 -13.57
CA ALA A 149 72.25 -29.02 -14.74
C ALA A 149 73.77 -29.28 -14.65
N ARG A 150 74.56 -28.26 -14.25
CA ARG A 150 76.01 -28.39 -14.06
C ARG A 150 76.37 -29.34 -12.92
N SER A 151 75.60 -29.32 -11.83
CA SER A 151 75.82 -30.21 -10.68
C SER A 151 75.48 -31.67 -11.01
N LEU A 152 74.46 -31.91 -11.83
CA LEU A 152 74.14 -33.25 -12.31
C LEU A 152 75.25 -33.80 -13.22
N GLU A 153 75.76 -32.97 -14.13
CA GLU A 153 76.87 -33.32 -15.04
C GLU A 153 78.17 -33.68 -14.28
N LEU A 154 78.42 -33.05 -13.13
CA LEU A 154 79.53 -33.40 -12.24
C LEU A 154 79.25 -34.64 -11.36
N SER A 155 77.99 -34.91 -11.02
CA SER A 155 77.62 -36.01 -10.12
C SER A 155 77.71 -37.42 -10.74
N ASP A 156 77.75 -37.52 -12.08
CA ASP A 156 77.89 -38.81 -12.78
C ASP A 156 79.24 -39.52 -12.48
N THR A 157 80.25 -38.79 -11.98
CA THR A 157 81.54 -39.39 -11.57
C THR A 157 81.59 -39.88 -10.11
N ASP A 158 80.67 -39.46 -9.24
CA ASP A 158 80.71 -39.74 -7.78
C ASP A 158 79.70 -40.79 -7.30
N GLY A 159 79.01 -41.47 -8.21
CA GLY A 159 78.09 -42.60 -7.91
C GLY A 159 78.74 -43.77 -7.15
N SER A 160 80.08 -43.83 -7.10
CA SER A 160 80.85 -44.81 -6.34
C SER A 160 81.01 -44.47 -4.85
N LYS A 161 80.85 -43.20 -4.44
CA LYS A 161 80.99 -42.79 -3.03
C LYS A 161 79.68 -42.89 -2.27
N LEU A 162 78.57 -42.49 -2.89
CA LEU A 162 77.22 -42.63 -2.31
C LEU A 162 76.84 -44.10 -2.11
N SER A 163 77.16 -44.95 -3.09
CA SER A 163 76.97 -46.40 -2.97
C SER A 163 77.79 -47.01 -1.83
N ARG A 164 79.05 -46.56 -1.63
CA ARG A 164 79.89 -47.01 -0.49
C ARG A 164 79.37 -46.54 0.87
N LEU A 165 78.96 -45.27 0.98
CA LEU A 165 78.40 -44.69 2.21
C LEU A 165 77.08 -45.35 2.60
N LEU A 166 76.24 -45.65 1.62
CA LEU A 166 74.95 -46.31 1.84
C LEU A 166 75.13 -47.78 2.23
N LEU A 167 76.16 -48.46 1.69
CA LEU A 167 76.51 -49.82 2.08
C LEU A 167 77.03 -49.90 3.53
N ASP A 168 77.88 -48.96 3.96
CA ASP A 168 78.39 -48.92 5.33
C ASP A 168 77.28 -48.59 6.35
N ALA A 169 76.39 -47.65 6.01
CA ALA A 169 75.25 -47.32 6.86
C ALA A 169 74.29 -48.51 7.03
N MET A 170 74.02 -49.28 5.97
CA MET A 170 73.22 -50.49 6.05
C MET A 170 73.90 -51.59 6.88
N ARG A 171 75.23 -51.70 6.82
CA ARG A 171 76.01 -52.70 7.56
C ARG A 171 76.03 -52.45 9.07
N GLU A 172 76.02 -51.18 9.47
CA GLU A 172 76.01 -50.77 10.87
C GLU A 172 74.59 -50.89 11.48
N LEU A 173 73.55 -50.60 10.70
CA LEU A 173 72.16 -50.80 11.11
C LEU A 173 71.75 -52.29 11.22
N ALA A 174 72.32 -53.17 10.39
CA ALA A 174 72.04 -54.61 10.44
C ALA A 174 72.62 -55.31 11.68
N LYS A 175 73.70 -54.79 12.28
CA LYS A 175 74.28 -55.34 13.52
C LYS A 175 73.45 -55.04 14.76
N THR A 176 72.71 -53.93 14.76
CA THR A 176 72.01 -53.41 15.94
C THR A 176 70.55 -53.87 16.02
N ASN A 177 69.95 -54.29 14.90
CA ASN A 177 68.51 -54.53 14.82
C ASN A 177 68.18 -55.88 14.11
N GLY A 178 67.83 -56.91 14.88
CA GLY A 178 67.53 -58.26 14.36
C GLY A 178 66.37 -58.32 13.34
N GLN A 179 65.49 -57.31 13.37
CA GLN A 179 64.40 -57.19 12.39
C GLN A 179 64.88 -56.74 11.01
N LEU A 180 65.93 -55.91 10.91
CA LEU A 180 66.50 -55.49 9.62
C LEU A 180 67.25 -56.63 8.91
N ALA A 181 67.92 -57.51 9.66
CA ALA A 181 68.57 -58.69 9.11
C ALA A 181 67.59 -59.65 8.43
N THR A 182 66.35 -59.70 8.94
CA THR A 182 65.29 -60.55 8.38
C THR A 182 64.69 -59.91 7.12
N ILE A 183 64.54 -58.58 7.12
CA ILE A 183 64.05 -57.81 5.96
C ILE A 183 65.06 -57.82 4.81
N LEU A 184 66.35 -57.65 5.08
CA LEU A 184 67.43 -57.77 4.09
C LEU A 184 67.53 -59.19 3.50
N ARG A 185 67.26 -60.22 4.31
CA ARG A 185 67.18 -61.61 3.84
C ARG A 185 65.94 -61.89 3.01
N SER A 186 64.80 -61.24 3.32
CA SER A 186 63.56 -61.37 2.54
C SER A 186 63.61 -60.66 1.20
N PHE A 187 64.44 -59.61 1.07
CA PHE A 187 64.65 -58.89 -0.19
C PHE A 187 65.78 -59.48 -1.06
N SER A 188 66.27 -60.69 -0.74
CA SER A 188 67.24 -61.46 -1.53
C SER A 188 68.42 -60.63 -2.08
N LEU A 189 69.03 -59.82 -1.22
CA LEU A 189 70.23 -59.02 -1.54
C LEU A 189 71.42 -59.46 -0.68
N LEU A 190 71.54 -60.78 -0.50
CA LEU A 190 72.76 -61.45 -0.04
C LEU A 190 72.98 -62.71 -0.86
#